data_AF-A0A7W0PAQ4-F1
#
_entry.id   AF-A0A7W0PAQ4-F1
#
_cell.length_a   1.000
_cell.length_b   1.000
_cell.length_c   1.000
_cell.angle_alpha   90.00
_cell.angle_beta   90.00
_cell.angle_gamma   90.00
#
_symmetry.space_group_name_H-M   'P 1'
#
loop_
_entity.id
_entity.type
_entity.pdbx_description
1 polymer ?
#
loop_
_entity_poly.entity_id
_entity_poly.type
_entity_poly.pdbx_seq_one_letter_code
_entity_poly.pdbx_strand_id
1 'polypeptide(L)'
;GYGQQGSYPSAPPAGYGAAATQNRPGMVTAAAVLAFISGGLGLIGGLLAFSVIGSFGVPSSLVIFVILGLVISAGLIYGGVQALQGKNFVILLGLAAASIVINLISMLIYFQASSLISFIFPILIIVFLVNPQSKAWITSRGGKTFG
;
A
#
# COMPACT_ATOMS: atom_id res chain seq x y z
N GLY A 1 49.42 -17.13 -41.25
CA GLY A 1 49.45 -16.23 -40.09
C GLY A 1 48.12 -15.54 -39.98
N TYR A 2 47.46 -15.64 -38.83
CA TYR A 2 46.17 -15.02 -38.55
C TYR A 2 46.34 -13.51 -38.35
N GLY A 3 45.58 -12.69 -39.09
CA GLY A 3 45.53 -11.23 -38.93
C GLY A 3 44.48 -10.84 -37.90
N GLN A 4 44.93 -10.20 -36.82
CA GLN A 4 44.08 -9.64 -35.76
C GLN A 4 43.12 -8.59 -36.32
N GLN A 5 41.82 -8.78 -36.07
CA GLN A 5 40.78 -7.81 -36.33
C GLN A 5 40.66 -6.89 -35.09
N GLY A 6 40.80 -5.59 -35.31
CA GLY A 6 40.90 -4.57 -34.27
C GLY A 6 39.73 -4.57 -33.29
N SER A 7 40.08 -4.56 -32.00
CA SER A 7 39.16 -4.47 -30.87
C SER A 7 38.57 -3.05 -30.80
N TYR A 8 37.33 -2.89 -31.26
CA TYR A 8 36.53 -1.71 -30.94
C TYR A 8 36.05 -1.82 -29.47
N PRO A 9 36.09 -0.75 -28.67
CA PRO A 9 35.52 -0.76 -27.33
C PRO A 9 34.04 -1.11 -27.43
N SER A 10 33.63 -2.21 -26.79
CA SER A 10 32.23 -2.54 -26.63
C SER A 10 31.54 -1.40 -25.87
N ALA A 11 30.63 -0.71 -26.55
CA ALA A 11 29.70 0.18 -25.87
C ALA A 11 28.98 -0.63 -24.77
N PRO A 12 28.90 -0.15 -23.52
CA PRO A 12 28.12 -0.82 -22.48
C PRO A 12 26.69 -1.01 -23.01
N PRO A 13 26.03 -2.16 -22.77
CA PRO A 13 24.63 -2.29 -23.08
C PRO A 13 23.88 -1.15 -22.40
N ALA A 14 23.29 -0.26 -23.18
CA ALA A 14 22.40 0.77 -22.69
C ALA A 14 21.14 0.06 -22.17
N GLY A 15 21.22 -0.46 -20.94
CA GLY A 15 20.06 -0.90 -20.18
C GLY A 15 19.15 0.30 -19.97
N TYR A 16 17.88 0.14 -20.32
CA TYR A 16 16.83 1.13 -20.15
C TYR A 16 17.00 1.99 -18.88
N GLY A 17 17.38 3.26 -19.08
CA GLY A 17 17.02 4.39 -18.22
C GLY A 17 17.59 4.42 -16.80
N ALA A 18 18.81 4.91 -16.70
CA ALA A 18 19.55 5.27 -15.49
C ALA A 18 18.77 5.98 -14.36
N ALA A 19 19.01 5.52 -13.12
CA ALA A 19 19.72 6.27 -12.08
C ALA A 19 20.24 5.27 -11.03
N ALA A 20 21.54 5.30 -10.74
CA ALA A 20 22.15 4.52 -9.66
C ALA A 20 21.74 5.08 -8.28
N THR A 21 20.46 4.89 -7.91
CA THR A 21 19.94 5.17 -6.57
C THR A 21 19.34 3.90 -6.01
N GLN A 22 20.18 2.93 -5.61
CA GLN A 22 19.83 1.89 -4.63
C GLN A 22 18.38 1.35 -4.80
N ASN A 23 18.11 0.70 -5.93
CA ASN A 23 16.78 0.37 -6.45
C ASN A 23 15.82 -0.12 -5.34
N ARG A 24 14.73 0.63 -5.11
CA ARG A 24 13.66 0.20 -4.21
C ARG A 24 12.98 -1.04 -4.79
N PRO A 25 12.73 -2.10 -3.99
CA PRO A 25 12.03 -3.29 -4.46
C PRO A 25 10.67 -2.92 -5.05
N GLY A 26 10.33 -3.47 -6.21
CA GLY A 26 9.04 -3.22 -6.87
C GLY A 26 7.85 -3.56 -5.96
N MET A 27 8.01 -4.54 -5.07
CA MET A 27 6.99 -4.94 -4.08
C MET A 27 6.65 -3.82 -3.08
N VAL A 28 7.65 -3.01 -2.67
CA VAL A 28 7.43 -1.87 -1.75
C VAL A 28 6.67 -0.77 -2.47
N THR A 29 7.04 -0.49 -3.72
CA THR A 29 6.34 0.50 -4.55
C THR A 29 4.92 0.04 -4.85
N ALA A 30 4.71 -1.23 -5.19
CA ALA A 30 3.39 -1.80 -5.42
C ALA A 30 2.50 -1.70 -4.18
N ALA A 31 3.02 -2.07 -3.00
CA ALA A 31 2.27 -1.95 -1.76
C ALA A 31 1.89 -0.50 -1.43
N ALA A 32 2.80 0.45 -1.67
CA ALA A 32 2.51 1.87 -1.48
C ALA A 32 1.43 2.38 -2.45
N VAL A 33 1.48 1.98 -3.73
CA VAL A 33 0.45 2.33 -4.71
C VAL A 33 -0.91 1.77 -4.29
N LEU A 34 -0.97 0.51 -3.86
CA LEU A 34 -2.20 -0.08 -3.35
C LEU A 34 -2.73 0.64 -2.10
N ALA A 35 -1.84 1.08 -1.21
CA ALA A 35 -2.20 1.87 -0.04
C ALA A 35 -2.79 3.24 -0.43
N PHE A 36 -2.24 3.90 -1.45
CA PHE A 36 -2.78 5.16 -1.96
C PHE A 36 -4.13 4.98 -2.65
N ILE A 37 -4.31 3.92 -3.44
CA ILE A 37 -5.59 3.63 -4.09
C ILE A 37 -6.65 3.32 -3.03
N SER A 38 -6.35 2.42 -2.10
CA SER A 38 -7.29 2.04 -1.03
C SER A 38 -7.60 3.21 -0.10
N GLY A 39 -6.57 3.96 0.33
CA GLY A 39 -6.74 5.15 1.16
C GLY A 39 -7.48 6.28 0.45
N GLY A 40 -7.17 6.54 -0.82
CA GLY A 40 -7.84 7.57 -1.62
C GLY A 40 -9.31 7.25 -1.85
N LEU A 41 -9.62 6.03 -2.30
CA LEU A 41 -11.00 5.57 -2.49
C LEU A 41 -11.77 5.54 -1.16
N GLY A 42 -11.14 5.10 -0.08
CA GLY A 42 -11.75 5.08 1.25
C GLY A 42 -12.03 6.48 1.80
N LEU A 43 -11.16 7.47 1.54
CA LEU A 43 -11.43 8.87 1.89
C LEU A 43 -12.62 9.42 1.09
N ILE A 44 -12.64 9.21 -0.22
CA ILE A 44 -13.74 9.69 -1.07
C ILE A 44 -15.07 9.02 -0.64
N GLY A 45 -15.07 7.70 -0.48
CA GLY A 45 -16.25 6.95 -0.05
C GLY A 45 -16.71 7.32 1.37
N GLY A 46 -15.77 7.51 2.29
CA GLY A 46 -16.06 7.92 3.67
C GLY A 46 -16.64 9.33 3.75
N LEU A 47 -16.09 10.29 2.99
CA LEU A 47 -16.60 11.66 2.93
C LEU A 47 -17.99 11.71 2.28
N LEU A 48 -18.21 10.92 1.22
CA LEU A 48 -19.53 10.76 0.62
C LEU A 48 -20.53 10.21 1.63
N ALA A 49 -20.18 9.13 2.33
CA ALA A 49 -21.03 8.54 3.36
C ALA A 49 -21.34 9.53 4.49
N PHE A 50 -20.33 10.31 4.92
CA PHE A 50 -20.50 11.34 5.93
C PHE A 50 -21.48 12.44 5.48
N SER A 51 -21.40 12.85 4.22
CA SER A 51 -22.32 13.85 3.63
C SER A 51 -23.78 13.37 3.61
N VAL A 52 -24.00 12.08 3.33
CA VAL A 52 -25.32 11.45 3.31
C VAL A 52 -25.87 11.33 4.73
N ILE A 53 -25.04 10.93 5.71
CA ILE A 53 -25.48 10.80 7.11
C ILE A 53 -25.96 12.15 7.66
N GLY A 54 -25.20 13.22 7.40
CA GLY A 54 -25.56 14.57 7.85
C GLY A 54 -26.83 15.13 7.20
N SER A 55 -27.19 14.65 6.01
CA SER A 55 -28.29 15.20 5.21
C SER A 55 -29.60 14.42 5.33
N PHE A 56 -29.56 13.11 5.60
CA PHE A 56 -30.72 12.21 5.50
C PHE A 56 -31.16 11.56 6.82
N GLY A 57 -30.69 12.05 7.98
CA GLY A 57 -31.14 11.56 9.29
C GLY A 57 -30.77 10.10 9.58
N VAL A 58 -29.69 9.62 8.98
CA VAL A 58 -29.19 8.25 9.16
C VAL A 58 -28.77 8.06 10.64
N PRO A 59 -29.02 6.89 11.26
CA PRO A 59 -28.68 6.64 12.65
C PRO A 59 -27.22 6.99 12.98
N SER A 60 -27.06 7.78 14.05
CA SER A 60 -25.77 8.32 14.52
C SER A 60 -24.75 7.25 14.87
N SER A 61 -25.19 6.01 15.11
CA SER A 61 -24.33 4.85 15.34
C SER A 61 -23.46 4.49 14.14
N LEU A 62 -23.81 4.91 12.92
CA LEU A 62 -22.99 4.68 11.73
C LEU A 62 -21.86 5.71 11.56
N VAL A 63 -21.98 6.88 12.20
CA VAL A 63 -20.97 7.95 12.13
C VAL A 63 -19.62 7.47 12.62
N ILE A 64 -19.59 6.69 13.71
CA ILE A 64 -18.32 6.20 14.27
C ILE A 64 -17.58 5.27 13.32
N PHE A 65 -18.29 4.41 12.58
CA PHE A 65 -17.69 3.53 11.57
C PHE A 65 -17.14 4.31 10.39
N VAL A 66 -17.84 5.37 9.95
CA VAL A 66 -17.36 6.26 8.89
C VAL A 66 -16.10 7.01 9.33
N ILE A 67 -16.07 7.54 10.55
CA ILE A 67 -14.88 8.22 11.09
C ILE A 67 -13.70 7.25 11.19
N LEU A 68 -13.91 6.04 11.71
CA LEU A 68 -12.86 5.01 11.78
C LEU A 68 -12.33 4.65 10.39
N GLY A 69 -13.23 4.49 9.42
CA GLY A 69 -12.87 4.27 8.01
C GLY A 69 -12.00 5.41 7.46
N LEU A 70 -12.40 6.66 7.67
CA LEU A 70 -11.64 7.84 7.25
C LEU A 70 -10.25 7.89 7.89
N VAL A 71 -10.14 7.62 9.19
CA VAL A 71 -8.87 7.58 9.91
C VAL A 71 -7.95 6.49 9.35
N ILE A 72 -8.49 5.30 9.06
CA ILE A 72 -7.70 4.21 8.47
C ILE A 72 -7.29 4.55 7.04
N SER A 73 -8.17 5.15 6.25
CA SER A 73 -7.86 5.58 4.88
C SER A 73 -6.76 6.64 4.83
N ALA A 74 -6.83 7.66 5.70
CA ALA A 74 -5.76 8.64 5.87
C ALA A 74 -4.47 7.97 6.37
N GLY A 75 -4.61 7.02 7.30
CA GLY A 75 -3.52 6.20 7.79
C GLY A 75 -2.84 5.40 6.67
N LEU A 76 -3.59 4.79 5.75
CA LEU A 76 -3.03 3.99 4.65
C LEU A 76 -2.18 4.85 3.73
N ILE A 77 -2.61 6.09 3.46
CA ILE A 77 -1.81 7.06 2.70
C ILE A 77 -0.53 7.40 3.46
N TYR A 78 -0.65 7.73 4.76
CA TYR A 78 0.51 8.02 5.59
C TYR A 78 1.48 6.84 5.67
N GLY A 79 0.97 5.62 5.89
CA GLY A 79 1.72 4.38 5.90
C GLY A 79 2.40 4.09 4.56
N GLY A 80 1.74 4.38 3.44
CA GLY A 80 2.31 4.30 2.10
C GLY A 80 3.51 5.23 1.93
N VAL A 81 3.42 6.48 2.41
CA VAL A 81 4.54 7.42 2.42
C VAL A 81 5.69 6.91 3.31
N GLN A 82 5.39 6.45 4.52
CA GLN A 82 6.41 5.91 5.44
C GLN A 82 7.10 4.66 4.87
N ALA A 83 6.36 3.81 4.16
CA ALA A 83 6.87 2.63 3.47
C ALA A 83 7.81 3.01 2.32
N LEU A 84 7.45 3.98 1.49
CA LEU A 84 8.32 4.49 0.42
C LEU A 84 9.59 5.14 0.96
N GLN A 85 9.51 5.80 2.12
CA GLN A 85 10.67 6.40 2.77
C GLN A 85 11.55 5.36 3.48
N GLY A 86 11.12 4.10 3.60
CA GLY A 86 11.83 3.05 4.31
C GLY A 86 11.95 3.28 5.83
N LYS A 87 11.11 4.15 6.40
CA LYS A 87 11.21 4.58 7.81
C LYS A 87 10.44 3.67 8.77
N ASN A 88 9.15 3.44 8.49
CA ASN A 88 8.29 2.67 9.38
C ASN A 88 7.21 1.94 8.61
N PHE A 89 7.36 0.62 8.52
CA PHE A 89 6.51 -0.24 7.71
C PHE A 89 5.40 -0.92 8.52
N VAL A 90 5.59 -0.99 9.84
CA VAL A 90 4.64 -1.57 10.79
C VAL A 90 3.34 -0.78 10.80
N ILE A 91 3.39 0.53 10.57
CA ILE A 91 2.20 1.38 10.47
C ILE A 91 1.32 0.95 9.30
N LEU A 92 1.90 0.77 8.10
CA LEU A 92 1.13 0.35 6.94
C LEU A 92 0.58 -1.06 7.11
N LEU A 93 1.39 -1.98 7.66
CA LEU A 93 0.96 -3.35 7.94
C LEU A 93 -0.20 -3.40 8.94
N GLY A 94 -0.08 -2.67 10.05
CA GLY A 94 -1.11 -2.60 11.09
C GLY A 94 -2.42 -1.99 10.56
N LEU A 95 -2.33 -0.97 9.72
CA LEU A 95 -3.51 -0.35 9.10
C LEU A 95 -4.15 -1.25 8.04
N ALA A 96 -3.37 -1.97 7.25
CA ALA A 96 -3.90 -2.98 6.34
C ALA A 96 -4.63 -4.08 7.12
N ALA A 97 -4.05 -4.56 8.22
CA ALA A 97 -4.72 -5.53 9.11
C ALA A 97 -6.00 -4.95 9.74
N ALA A 98 -5.96 -3.72 10.25
CA ALA A 98 -7.14 -3.04 10.79
C ALA A 98 -8.25 -2.88 9.75
N SER A 99 -7.89 -2.57 8.50
CA SER A 99 -8.87 -2.46 7.41
C SER A 99 -9.56 -3.79 7.10
N ILE A 100 -8.85 -4.92 7.20
CA ILE A 100 -9.44 -6.26 7.07
C ILE A 100 -10.45 -6.50 8.20
N VAL A 101 -10.10 -6.19 9.44
CA VAL A 101 -10.98 -6.36 10.60
C VAL A 101 -12.27 -5.55 10.44
N ILE A 102 -12.16 -4.28 10.03
CA ILE A 102 -13.35 -3.44 9.80
C ILE A 102 -14.20 -3.99 8.66
N ASN A 103 -13.60 -4.34 7.52
CA ASN A 103 -14.35 -4.92 6.41
C ASN A 103 -15.08 -6.20 6.83
N LEU A 104 -14.47 -7.01 7.69
CA LEU A 104 -15.06 -8.23 8.22
C LEU A 104 -16.24 -7.94 9.16
N ILE A 105 -16.10 -6.97 10.06
CA ILE A 105 -17.22 -6.50 10.90
C ILE A 105 -18.35 -5.96 10.03
N SER A 106 -18.06 -5.11 9.05
CA SER A 106 -19.06 -4.56 8.13
C SER A 106 -19.77 -5.65 7.33
N MET A 107 -19.04 -6.70 6.90
CA MET A 107 -19.63 -7.85 6.20
C MET A 107 -20.59 -8.65 7.10
N LEU A 108 -20.27 -8.81 8.39
CA LEU A 108 -21.14 -9.51 9.34
C LEU A 108 -22.45 -8.74 9.62
N ILE A 109 -22.40 -7.41 9.58
CA ILE A 109 -23.57 -6.56 9.83
C ILE A 109 -24.40 -6.37 8.54
N TYR A 110 -23.73 -6.19 7.40
CA TYR A 110 -24.34 -5.90 6.10
C TYR A 110 -23.75 -6.80 5.03
N PHE A 111 -24.15 -8.07 5.02
CA PHE A 111 -23.60 -9.05 4.08
C PHE A 111 -23.91 -8.67 2.64
N GLN A 112 -22.87 -8.46 1.85
CA GLN A 112 -22.94 -8.30 0.40
C GLN A 112 -21.79 -9.09 -0.22
N ALA A 113 -22.09 -9.92 -1.24
CA ALA A 113 -21.08 -10.75 -1.89
C ALA A 113 -19.96 -9.90 -2.56
N SER A 114 -20.29 -8.70 -3.02
CA SER A 114 -19.33 -7.72 -3.55
C SER A 114 -18.30 -7.24 -2.52
N SER A 115 -18.60 -7.36 -1.23
CA SER A 115 -17.68 -6.98 -0.15
C SER A 115 -16.42 -7.85 -0.11
N LEU A 116 -16.41 -9.03 -0.73
CA LEU A 116 -15.22 -9.88 -0.79
C LEU A 116 -14.06 -9.22 -1.57
N ILE A 117 -14.38 -8.36 -2.55
CA ILE A 117 -13.39 -7.66 -3.36
C ILE A 117 -12.60 -6.63 -2.53
N SER A 118 -13.22 -6.03 -1.51
CA SER A 118 -12.56 -5.02 -0.67
C SER A 118 -11.43 -5.58 0.20
N PHE A 119 -11.37 -6.91 0.37
CA PHE A 119 -10.29 -7.59 1.07
C PHE A 119 -9.04 -7.81 0.20
N ILE A 120 -9.17 -7.78 -1.13
CA ILE A 120 -8.06 -8.08 -2.04
C ILE A 120 -6.91 -7.08 -1.85
N PHE A 121 -7.22 -5.78 -1.85
CA PHE A 121 -6.21 -4.75 -1.69
C PHE A 121 -5.42 -4.82 -0.36
N PRO A 122 -6.07 -4.88 0.82
CA PRO A 122 -5.31 -4.96 2.07
C PRO A 122 -4.55 -6.28 2.22
N ILE A 123 -5.06 -7.40 1.70
CA ILE A 123 -4.31 -8.67 1.68
C ILE A 123 -3.06 -8.54 0.81
N LEU A 124 -3.18 -8.00 -0.41
CA LEU A 124 -2.04 -7.82 -1.30
C LEU A 124 -1.00 -6.87 -0.72
N ILE A 125 -1.42 -5.79 -0.04
CA ILE A 125 -0.52 -4.92 0.71
C ILE A 125 0.28 -5.79 1.69
N ILE A 126 -0.39 -6.52 2.60
CA ILE A 126 0.28 -7.37 3.60
C ILE A 126 1.27 -8.35 2.94
N VAL A 127 0.85 -9.06 1.89
CA VAL A 127 1.70 -10.03 1.19
C VAL A 127 2.96 -9.37 0.61
N PHE A 128 2.82 -8.21 -0.03
CA PHE A 128 3.95 -7.47 -0.59
C PHE A 128 4.86 -6.90 0.49
N LEU A 129 4.29 -6.51 1.64
CA LEU A 129 5.05 -6.01 2.78
C LEU A 129 5.86 -7.14 3.47
N VAL A 130 5.25 -8.32 3.68
CA VAL A 130 5.87 -9.44 4.41
C VAL A 130 6.93 -10.18 3.59
N ASN A 131 6.98 -9.93 2.27
CA ASN A 131 7.96 -10.52 1.38
C ASN A 131 9.42 -10.26 1.86
N PRO A 132 10.30 -11.29 1.85
CA PRO A 132 11.70 -11.14 2.24
C PRO A 132 12.44 -9.98 1.57
N GLN A 133 12.16 -9.70 0.29
CA GLN A 133 12.80 -8.60 -0.45
C GLN A 133 12.42 -7.22 0.11
N SER A 134 11.15 -7.04 0.47
CA SER A 134 10.66 -5.81 1.10
C SER A 134 11.30 -5.61 2.47
N LYS A 135 11.34 -6.67 3.29
CA LYS A 135 11.95 -6.63 4.62
C LYS A 135 13.44 -6.29 4.57
N ALA A 136 14.21 -6.98 3.72
CA ALA A 136 15.64 -6.74 3.57
C ALA A 136 15.97 -5.29 3.18
N TRP A 137 15.17 -4.70 2.27
CA TRP A 137 15.36 -3.31 1.87
C TRP A 137 15.08 -2.32 3.02
N ILE A 138 14.03 -2.55 3.80
CA ILE A 138 13.69 -1.66 4.92
C ILE A 138 14.73 -1.76 6.03
N THR A 139 15.18 -2.97 6.36
CA THR A 139 16.27 -3.17 7.33
C THR A 139 17.54 -2.47 6.86
N SER A 140 17.85 -2.48 5.55
CA SER A 140 18.99 -1.73 5.00
C SER A 140 18.86 -0.20 5.12
N ARG A 141 17.65 0.31 5.35
CA ARG A 141 17.35 1.72 5.58
C ARG A 141 17.21 2.09 7.07
N GLY A 142 17.39 1.13 7.97
CA GLY A 142 17.19 1.32 9.43
C GLY A 142 15.73 1.43 9.84
N GLY A 143 14.79 1.05 8.97
CA GLY A 143 13.36 1.11 9.24
C GLY A 143 12.86 -0.08 10.06
N LYS A 144 11.72 0.10 10.73
CA LYS A 144 11.07 -0.99 11.48
C LYS A 144 10.28 -1.90 10.53
N THR A 145 10.62 -3.18 10.55
CA THR A 145 9.87 -4.27 9.91
C THR A 145 9.24 -5.19 10.97
N PHE A 146 8.15 -5.87 10.62
CA PHE A 146 7.61 -6.95 11.45
C PHE A 146 8.45 -8.21 11.23
N GLY A 147 8.92 -8.83 12.31
CA GLY A 147 9.79 -10.01 12.34
C GLY A 147 9.56 -10.78 13.62
#